data_AF-A0A1V5KJX2-F1
#
_entry.id   AF-A0A1V5KJX2-F1
#
_cell.length_a   1.000
_cell.length_b   1.000
_cell.length_c   1.000
_cell.angle_alpha   90.00
_cell.angle_beta   90.00
_cell.angle_gamma   90.00
#
_symmetry.space_group_name_H-M   'P 1'
#
loop_
_entity.id
_entity.type
_entity.pdbx_description
1 polymer ?
#
loop_
_entity_poly.entity_id
_entity_poly.type
_entity_poly.pdbx_seq_one_letter_code
_entity_poly.pdbx_strand_id
1 'polypeptide(L)'
;MLQGDLSARDLLIEHNLRLVAHIAKKYQNSALDSDDLVSVGSIGLIKAVNTFRPEAGKLTTYASRCIENEILMQLRANRKNRNTMLLDEPIGTDKDGNEIRLMDLLGTDKNAVSDQVEVSIESERAVRLISRVLDERERRVVELRYGLTDGILKPQHEVARALGISRSYVSRIEKKALLKLRKALGG
;
A
#
# COMPACT_ATOMS: atom_id res chain seq x y z
N MET A 1 39.97 8.34 -26.63
CA MET A 1 40.76 7.14 -26.98
C MET A 1 39.85 6.17 -27.72
N LEU A 2 39.92 6.19 -29.05
CA LEU A 2 39.25 5.21 -29.92
C LEU A 2 40.05 3.90 -29.85
N GLN A 3 39.36 2.78 -29.60
CA GLN A 3 39.93 1.42 -29.45
C GLN A 3 41.07 1.33 -28.42
N GLY A 4 40.76 1.62 -27.15
CA GLY A 4 41.72 1.49 -26.06
C GLY A 4 42.01 0.03 -25.74
N ASP A 5 43.30 -0.30 -25.61
CA ASP A 5 43.79 -1.54 -25.04
C ASP A 5 43.15 -1.78 -23.66
N LEU A 6 42.38 -2.86 -23.54
CA LEU A 6 41.70 -3.24 -22.30
C LEU A 6 42.70 -3.42 -21.15
N SER A 7 43.91 -3.92 -21.45
CA SER A 7 44.96 -4.12 -20.45
C SER A 7 45.48 -2.79 -19.90
N ALA A 8 45.64 -1.77 -20.76
CA ALA A 8 46.04 -0.44 -20.32
C ALA A 8 44.96 0.25 -19.47
N ARG A 9 43.68 0.02 -19.81
CA ARG A 9 42.55 0.51 -19.02
C ARG A 9 42.53 -0.11 -17.63
N ASP A 10 42.65 -1.43 -17.56
CA ASP A 10 42.54 -2.16 -16.30
C ASP A 10 43.72 -1.81 -15.37
N LEU A 11 44.93 -1.68 -15.91
CA LEU A 11 46.11 -1.20 -15.18
C LEU A 11 45.91 0.23 -14.63
N LEU A 12 45.26 1.10 -15.39
CA LEU A 12 44.96 2.46 -14.94
C LEU A 12 43.90 2.49 -13.82
N ILE A 13 42.92 1.58 -13.85
CA ILE A 13 41.93 1.43 -12.79
C ILE A 13 42.61 0.91 -11.51
N GLU A 14 43.37 -0.18 -11.60
CA GLU A 14 44.06 -0.81 -10.47
C GLU A 14 45.00 0.17 -9.75
N HIS A 15 45.78 0.94 -10.51
CA HIS A 15 46.69 1.94 -9.96
C HIS A 15 45.96 3.02 -9.13
N ASN A 16 44.70 3.32 -9.47
CA ASN A 16 43.92 4.38 -8.84
C ASN A 16 42.91 3.88 -7.79
N LEU A 17 42.86 2.59 -7.46
CA LEU A 17 41.94 2.05 -6.45
C LEU A 17 42.12 2.69 -5.07
N ARG A 18 43.33 3.09 -4.69
CA ARG A 18 43.59 3.79 -3.42
C ARG A 18 42.83 5.11 -3.30
N LEU A 19 42.59 5.80 -4.41
CA LEU A 19 41.79 7.03 -4.45
C LEU A 19 40.34 6.74 -4.07
N VAL A 20 39.79 5.62 -4.55
CA VAL A 20 38.42 5.18 -4.25
C VAL A 20 38.26 4.96 -2.75
N ALA A 21 39.16 4.19 -2.14
CA ALA A 21 39.13 3.94 -0.70
C ALA A 21 39.24 5.24 0.13
N HIS A 22 40.10 6.17 -0.30
CA HIS A 22 40.24 7.47 0.36
C HIS A 22 38.94 8.30 0.31
N ILE A 23 38.28 8.36 -0.85
CA ILE A 23 37.03 9.11 -1.02
C ILE A 23 35.87 8.43 -0.29
N ALA A 24 35.79 7.10 -0.36
CA ALA A 24 34.76 6.31 0.33
C ALA A 24 34.74 6.56 1.84
N LYS A 25 35.92 6.77 2.46
CA LYS A 25 36.04 7.08 3.89
C LYS A 25 35.24 8.31 4.34
N LYS A 26 35.06 9.32 3.46
CA LYS A 26 34.21 10.50 3.74
C LYS A 26 32.74 10.12 3.97
N TYR A 27 32.31 8.97 3.48
CA TYR A 27 30.93 8.46 3.50
C TYR A 27 30.73 7.27 4.45
N GLN A 28 31.73 6.91 5.26
CA GLN A 28 31.67 5.75 6.16
C GLN A 28 30.53 5.79 7.19
N ASN A 29 30.03 6.99 7.53
CA ASN A 29 28.90 7.16 8.47
C ASN A 29 27.54 7.07 7.76
N SER A 30 27.50 6.56 6.54
CA SER A 30 26.25 6.35 5.78
C SER A 30 25.63 5.00 6.11
N ALA A 31 24.45 4.72 5.56
CA ALA A 31 23.75 3.44 5.78
C ALA A 31 24.35 2.27 4.96
N LEU A 32 25.43 2.51 4.20
CA LEU A 32 26.13 1.49 3.43
C LEU A 32 27.40 1.08 4.17
N ASP A 33 27.76 -0.19 4.07
CA ASP A 33 29.03 -0.69 4.58
C ASP A 33 30.21 -0.14 3.78
N SER A 34 31.40 -0.16 4.38
CA SER A 34 32.64 0.33 3.76
C SER A 34 32.94 -0.39 2.45
N ASP A 35 32.71 -1.71 2.38
CA ASP A 35 32.98 -2.52 1.19
C ASP A 35 32.02 -2.16 0.04
N ASP A 36 30.76 -1.86 0.36
CA ASP A 36 29.78 -1.35 -0.61
C ASP A 36 30.18 0.02 -1.14
N LEU A 37 30.63 0.93 -0.28
CA LEU A 37 31.09 2.26 -0.68
C LEU A 37 32.30 2.19 -1.61
N VAL A 38 33.25 1.29 -1.34
CA VAL A 38 34.42 1.05 -2.20
C VAL A 38 33.98 0.43 -3.53
N SER A 39 33.06 -0.53 -3.51
CA SER A 39 32.55 -1.18 -4.73
C SER A 39 31.82 -0.18 -5.64
N VAL A 40 30.91 0.61 -5.08
CA VAL A 40 30.19 1.68 -5.81
C VAL A 40 31.16 2.75 -6.30
N GLY A 41 32.11 3.16 -5.47
CA GLY A 41 33.14 4.11 -5.87
C GLY A 41 34.02 3.59 -7.02
N SER A 42 34.30 2.27 -7.05
CA SER A 42 35.06 1.64 -8.12
C SER A 42 34.31 1.68 -9.45
N ILE A 43 32.99 1.54 -9.44
CA ILE A 43 32.15 1.78 -10.63
C ILE A 43 32.31 3.23 -11.14
N GLY A 44 32.32 4.20 -10.23
CA GLY A 44 32.57 5.61 -10.55
C GLY A 44 33.95 5.84 -11.18
N LEU A 45 35.00 5.16 -10.68
CA LEU A 45 36.34 5.21 -11.26
C LEU A 45 36.39 4.59 -12.65
N ILE A 46 35.78 3.42 -12.86
CA ILE A 46 35.71 2.76 -14.17
C ILE A 46 35.03 3.66 -15.19
N LYS A 47 33.89 4.27 -14.83
CA LYS A 47 33.20 5.25 -15.68
C LYS A 47 34.11 6.43 -16.01
N ALA A 48 34.81 6.98 -15.01
CA ALA A 48 35.73 8.09 -15.20
C ALA A 48 36.84 7.75 -16.18
N VAL A 49 37.50 6.59 -16.03
CA VAL A 49 38.56 6.13 -16.93
C VAL A 49 38.04 5.95 -18.36
N ASN A 50 36.83 5.41 -18.52
CA ASN A 50 36.22 5.22 -19.85
C ASN A 50 35.87 6.53 -20.56
N THR A 51 35.49 7.59 -19.83
CA THR A 51 35.03 8.85 -20.40
C THR A 51 36.06 9.98 -20.34
N PHE A 52 37.21 9.75 -19.70
CA PHE A 52 38.22 10.78 -19.48
C PHE A 52 38.82 11.29 -20.80
N ARG A 53 39.00 12.61 -20.87
CA ARG A 53 39.71 13.29 -21.94
C ARG A 53 40.91 14.04 -21.35
N PRO A 54 42.15 13.84 -21.83
CA PRO A 54 43.33 14.51 -21.30
C PRO A 54 43.26 16.05 -21.29
N GLU A 55 42.53 16.62 -22.25
CA GLU A 55 42.27 18.07 -22.36
C GLU A 55 41.47 18.63 -21.18
N ALA A 56 40.72 17.77 -20.46
CA ALA A 56 39.88 18.18 -19.33
C ALA A 56 40.64 18.31 -18.00
N GLY A 57 41.96 18.09 -18.00
CA GLY A 57 42.83 18.24 -16.82
C GLY A 57 43.36 16.92 -16.28
N LYS A 58 43.61 16.84 -14.96
CA LYS A 58 44.17 15.63 -14.33
C LYS A 58 43.10 14.55 -14.13
N LEU A 59 43.43 13.31 -14.50
CA LEU A 59 42.54 12.15 -14.30
C LEU A 59 42.08 12.02 -12.85
N THR A 60 42.98 12.19 -11.87
CA THR A 60 42.65 12.11 -10.44
C THR A 60 41.53 13.08 -10.06
N THR A 61 41.61 14.34 -10.50
CA THR A 61 40.59 15.35 -10.19
C THR A 61 39.25 15.03 -10.82
N TYR A 62 39.26 14.55 -12.07
CA TYR A 62 38.04 14.13 -12.76
C TYR A 62 37.42 12.88 -12.12
N ALA A 63 38.24 11.84 -11.90
CA ALA A 63 37.85 10.60 -11.26
C ALA A 63 37.28 10.81 -9.87
N SER A 64 37.87 11.71 -9.06
CA SER A 64 37.32 12.03 -7.74
C SER A 64 35.87 12.49 -7.81
N ARG A 65 35.52 13.35 -8.77
CA ARG A 65 34.13 13.83 -8.95
C ARG A 65 33.20 12.72 -9.39
N CYS A 66 33.65 11.83 -10.26
CA CYS A 66 32.86 10.68 -10.72
C CYS A 66 32.62 9.66 -9.60
N ILE A 67 33.65 9.34 -8.81
CA ILE A 67 33.57 8.45 -7.65
C ILE A 67 32.58 9.02 -6.62
N GLU A 68 32.73 10.31 -6.27
CA GLU A 68 31.85 10.99 -5.32
C GLU A 68 30.40 11.00 -5.81
N ASN A 69 30.19 11.28 -7.09
CA ASN A 69 28.86 11.29 -7.68
C ASN A 69 28.18 9.91 -7.64
N GLU A 70 28.91 8.83 -7.96
CA GLU A 70 28.35 7.48 -7.96
C GLU A 70 27.91 7.06 -6.54
N ILE A 71 28.76 7.31 -5.54
CA ILE A 71 28.45 7.06 -4.12
C ILE A 71 27.20 7.85 -3.70
N LEU A 72 27.14 9.15 -4.02
CA LEU A 72 25.99 9.99 -3.70
C LEU A 72 24.71 9.52 -4.40
N MET A 73 24.79 9.05 -5.65
CA MET A 73 23.65 8.49 -6.36
C MET A 73 23.11 7.24 -5.67
N GLN A 74 23.99 6.32 -5.26
CA GLN A 74 23.58 5.10 -4.55
C GLN A 74 22.93 5.43 -3.20
N LEU A 75 23.50 6.36 -2.44
CA LEU A 75 22.92 6.80 -1.16
C LEU A 75 21.53 7.42 -1.33
N ARG A 76 21.30 8.19 -2.41
CA ARG A 76 19.97 8.75 -2.73
C ARG A 76 18.98 7.66 -3.11
N ALA A 77 19.41 6.66 -3.88
CA ALA A 77 18.56 5.54 -4.27
C ALA A 77 18.13 4.72 -3.03
N ASN A 78 19.07 4.44 -2.13
CA ASN A 78 18.81 3.65 -0.93
C ASN A 78 17.98 4.39 0.13
N ARG A 79 17.82 5.72 0.02
CA ARG A 79 16.92 6.50 0.89
C ARG A 79 15.47 6.00 0.85
N LYS A 80 15.02 5.43 -0.26
CA LYS A 80 13.66 4.86 -0.40
C LYS A 80 13.45 3.64 0.50
N ASN A 81 14.50 2.93 0.84
CA ASN A 81 14.46 1.71 1.66
C ASN A 81 14.78 1.99 3.13
N ARG A 82 15.07 3.23 3.53
CA ARG A 82 15.52 3.53 4.91
C ARG A 82 14.48 3.27 5.99
N ASN A 83 13.22 3.08 5.61
CA ASN A 83 12.10 2.76 6.51
C ASN A 83 11.53 1.36 6.26
N THR A 84 12.21 0.49 5.50
CA THR A 84 11.81 -0.91 5.38
C THR A 84 12.36 -1.68 6.58
N MET A 85 11.48 -2.11 7.48
CA MET A 85 11.82 -3.05 8.55
C MET A 85 11.54 -4.47 8.08
N LEU A 86 12.33 -5.43 8.54
CA LEU A 86 12.05 -6.82 8.28
C LEU A 86 10.90 -7.27 9.18
N LEU A 87 9.90 -7.93 8.62
CA LEU A 87 8.73 -8.40 9.40
C LEU A 87 9.12 -9.41 10.49
N ASP A 88 10.25 -10.09 10.30
CA ASP A 88 10.78 -11.13 11.19
C ASP A 88 11.73 -10.59 12.27
N GLU A 89 12.01 -9.27 12.28
CA GLU A 89 12.86 -8.67 13.30
C GLU A 89 12.16 -8.65 14.67
N PRO A 90 12.86 -9.06 15.76
CA PRO A 90 12.31 -8.98 17.10
C PRO A 90 12.22 -7.51 17.53
N ILE A 91 11.03 -7.10 17.96
CA ILE A 91 10.73 -5.74 18.44
C ILE A 91 10.67 -5.65 19.97
N GLY A 92 10.68 -6.79 20.66
CA GLY A 92 10.64 -6.87 22.12
C GLY A 92 10.50 -8.31 22.60
N THR A 93 10.26 -8.47 23.89
CA THR A 93 10.02 -9.76 24.54
C THR A 93 8.68 -9.74 25.27
N ASP A 94 7.93 -10.83 25.21
CA ASP A 94 6.72 -11.00 26.02
C ASP A 94 7.08 -11.29 27.50
N LYS A 95 6.08 -11.32 28.38
CA LYS A 95 6.18 -11.65 29.81
C LYS A 95 6.84 -13.01 30.07
N ASP A 96 6.72 -13.94 29.11
CA ASP A 96 7.31 -15.27 29.17
C ASP A 96 8.73 -15.33 28.56
N GLY A 97 9.28 -14.20 28.11
CA GLY A 97 10.63 -14.10 27.55
C GLY A 97 10.76 -14.51 26.08
N ASN A 98 9.65 -14.83 25.41
CA ASN A 98 9.63 -15.11 23.97
C ASN A 98 9.82 -13.81 23.16
N GLU A 99 10.59 -13.89 22.08
CA GLU A 99 10.76 -12.79 21.12
C GLU A 99 9.43 -12.46 20.43
N ILE A 100 9.02 -11.20 20.47
CA ILE A 100 7.86 -10.69 19.72
C ILE A 100 8.37 -10.10 18.42
N ARG A 101 7.83 -10.56 17.28
CA ARG A 101 8.19 -10.05 15.96
C ARG A 101 7.13 -9.10 15.43
N LEU A 102 7.50 -8.25 14.48
CA LEU A 102 6.56 -7.30 13.87
C LEU A 102 5.39 -8.02 13.16
N MET A 103 5.64 -9.18 12.54
CA MET A 103 4.61 -10.00 11.91
C MET A 103 3.55 -10.53 12.88
N ASP A 104 3.90 -10.76 14.15
CA ASP A 104 2.95 -11.28 15.16
C ASP A 104 1.93 -10.22 15.57
N LEU A 105 2.30 -8.93 15.43
CA LEU A 105 1.40 -7.80 15.66
C LEU A 105 0.51 -7.49 14.45
N LEU A 106 0.97 -7.83 13.24
CA LEU A 106 0.24 -7.61 12.00
C LEU A 106 -0.80 -8.72 11.78
N GLY A 107 -1.87 -8.69 12.57
CA GLY A 107 -3.06 -9.49 12.31
C GLY A 107 -3.92 -8.88 11.22
N THR A 108 -4.64 -9.72 10.46
CA THR A 108 -5.85 -9.28 9.75
C THR A 108 -6.91 -8.84 10.77
N ASP A 109 -7.66 -7.79 10.43
CA ASP A 109 -8.76 -7.29 11.26
C ASP A 109 -9.68 -8.46 11.67
N LYS A 110 -9.73 -8.73 12.98
CA LYS A 110 -10.42 -9.90 13.56
C LYS A 110 -11.92 -9.89 13.27
N ASN A 111 -12.46 -8.79 12.74
CA ASN A 111 -13.89 -8.60 12.52
C ASN A 111 -14.39 -9.00 11.12
N ALA A 112 -13.50 -9.31 10.16
CA ALA A 112 -13.92 -9.58 8.78
C ALA A 112 -14.86 -10.79 8.62
N VAL A 113 -14.79 -11.77 9.53
CA VAL A 113 -15.69 -12.95 9.55
C VAL A 113 -16.91 -12.72 10.44
N SER A 114 -16.79 -11.93 11.51
CA SER A 114 -17.90 -11.64 12.44
C SER A 114 -18.97 -10.78 11.76
N ASP A 115 -18.55 -9.75 11.01
CA ASP A 115 -19.47 -8.80 10.38
C ASP A 115 -20.35 -9.45 9.31
N GLN A 116 -19.81 -10.42 8.55
CA GLN A 116 -20.60 -11.13 7.51
C GLN A 116 -21.67 -12.03 8.13
N VAL A 117 -21.36 -12.68 9.25
CA VAL A 117 -22.31 -13.53 9.98
C VAL A 117 -23.39 -12.66 10.62
N GLU A 118 -23.02 -11.53 11.22
CA GLU A 118 -23.94 -10.59 11.85
C GLU A 118 -24.91 -9.96 10.82
N VAL A 119 -24.41 -9.50 9.67
CA VAL A 119 -25.24 -8.97 8.57
C VAL A 119 -26.21 -10.02 8.05
N SER A 120 -25.78 -11.28 7.94
CA SER A 120 -26.63 -12.38 7.47
C SER A 120 -27.77 -12.68 8.45
N ILE A 121 -27.47 -12.68 9.76
CA ILE A 121 -28.47 -12.90 10.83
C ILE A 121 -29.49 -11.75 10.88
N GLU A 122 -29.02 -10.51 10.81
CA GLU A 122 -29.89 -9.32 10.82
C GLU A 122 -30.78 -9.23 9.57
N SER A 123 -30.24 -9.57 8.40
CA SER A 123 -31.01 -9.63 7.15
C SER A 123 -32.14 -10.66 7.24
N GLU A 124 -31.86 -11.85 7.79
CA GLU A 124 -32.87 -12.90 7.97
C GLU A 124 -33.95 -12.49 8.99
N ARG A 125 -33.56 -11.79 10.07
CA ARG A 125 -34.52 -11.20 11.03
C ARG A 125 -35.42 -10.16 10.36
N ALA A 126 -34.88 -9.27 9.53
CA ALA A 126 -35.65 -8.26 8.82
C ALA A 126 -36.71 -8.88 7.89
N VAL A 127 -36.34 -9.91 7.12
CA VAL A 127 -37.27 -10.63 6.23
C VAL A 127 -38.38 -11.33 7.03
N ARG A 128 -38.06 -11.94 8.16
CA ARG A 128 -39.05 -12.54 9.07
C ARG A 128 -40.03 -11.51 9.65
N LEU A 129 -39.56 -10.33 10.02
CA LEU A 129 -40.43 -9.27 10.56
C LEU A 129 -41.36 -8.69 9.48
N ILE A 130 -40.84 -8.47 8.28
CA ILE A 130 -41.64 -7.99 7.14
C ILE A 130 -42.80 -8.95 6.85
N SER A 131 -42.55 -10.25 6.86
CA SER A 131 -43.59 -11.26 6.60
C SER A 131 -44.61 -11.42 7.73
N ARG A 132 -44.25 -11.10 8.98
CA ARG A 132 -45.15 -11.23 10.15
C ARG A 132 -45.98 -9.98 10.45
N VAL A 133 -45.42 -8.79 10.23
CA VAL A 133 -45.97 -7.53 10.77
C VAL A 133 -46.70 -6.71 9.70
N LEU A 134 -46.25 -6.79 8.45
CA LEU A 134 -46.83 -6.02 7.35
C LEU A 134 -47.95 -6.81 6.68
N ASP A 135 -49.01 -6.09 6.31
CA ASP A 135 -50.02 -6.65 5.41
C ASP A 135 -49.46 -6.78 3.97
N GLU A 136 -50.17 -7.52 3.11
CA GLU A 136 -49.72 -7.79 1.74
C GLU A 136 -49.37 -6.52 0.95
N ARG A 137 -50.15 -5.45 1.16
CA ARG A 137 -50.00 -4.19 0.44
C ARG A 137 -48.82 -3.36 0.96
N GLU A 138 -48.65 -3.31 2.28
CA GLU A 138 -47.49 -2.71 2.95
C GLU A 138 -46.20 -3.45 2.56
N ARG A 139 -46.22 -4.78 2.60
CA ARG A 139 -45.09 -5.63 2.20
C ARG A 139 -44.70 -5.38 0.76
N ARG A 140 -45.67 -5.34 -0.16
CA ARG A 140 -45.38 -5.12 -1.59
C ARG A 140 -44.74 -3.75 -1.86
N VAL A 141 -45.19 -2.71 -1.15
CA VAL A 141 -44.57 -1.38 -1.21
C VAL A 141 -43.13 -1.42 -0.71
N VAL A 142 -42.87 -2.06 0.44
CA VAL A 142 -41.52 -2.18 1.02
C VAL A 142 -40.60 -3.00 0.12
N GLU A 143 -41.06 -4.13 -0.42
CA GLU A 143 -40.29 -4.97 -1.34
C GLU A 143 -39.81 -4.19 -2.57
N LEU A 144 -40.71 -3.40 -3.19
CA LEU A 144 -40.36 -2.60 -4.37
C LEU A 144 -39.51 -1.37 -4.02
N ARG A 145 -39.75 -0.72 -2.87
CA ARG A 145 -38.99 0.47 -2.46
C ARG A 145 -37.53 0.14 -2.14
N TYR A 146 -37.28 -1.01 -1.52
CA TYR A 146 -35.96 -1.40 -1.02
C TYR A 146 -35.32 -2.55 -1.80
N GLY A 147 -35.93 -3.01 -2.90
CA GLY A 147 -35.35 -4.02 -3.77
C GLY A 147 -35.21 -5.41 -3.14
N LEU A 148 -36.13 -5.79 -2.23
CA LEU A 148 -36.02 -7.04 -1.45
C LEU A 148 -36.29 -8.32 -2.27
N THR A 149 -36.64 -8.18 -3.55
CA THR A 149 -36.96 -9.30 -4.46
C THR A 149 -36.04 -9.33 -5.67
N ASP A 150 -35.83 -8.19 -6.32
CA ASP A 150 -35.03 -8.06 -7.55
C ASP A 150 -33.70 -7.31 -7.34
N GLY A 151 -33.41 -6.83 -6.11
CA GLY A 151 -32.24 -6.01 -5.81
C GLY A 151 -32.34 -4.56 -6.29
N ILE A 152 -33.45 -4.17 -6.94
CA ILE A 152 -33.60 -2.87 -7.58
C ILE A 152 -34.47 -1.96 -6.71
N LEU A 153 -33.87 -0.92 -6.14
CA LEU A 153 -34.60 0.10 -5.39
C LEU A 153 -35.40 0.99 -6.34
N LYS A 154 -36.70 1.12 -6.09
CA LYS A 154 -37.59 1.98 -6.89
C LYS A 154 -38.04 3.20 -6.08
N PRO A 155 -37.90 4.44 -6.58
CA PRO A 155 -38.46 5.62 -5.92
C PRO A 155 -39.99 5.55 -5.81
N GLN A 156 -40.58 6.30 -4.87
CA GLN A 156 -42.03 6.25 -4.59
C GLN A 156 -42.93 6.42 -5.82
N HIS A 157 -42.53 7.25 -6.78
CA HIS A 157 -43.33 7.50 -7.99
C HIS A 157 -43.29 6.33 -8.98
N GLU A 158 -42.20 5.55 -9.01
CA GLU A 158 -42.11 4.31 -9.79
C GLU A 158 -42.90 3.19 -9.13
N VAL A 159 -42.83 3.07 -7.80
CA VAL A 159 -43.67 2.13 -7.04
C VAL A 159 -45.15 2.45 -7.22
N ALA A 160 -45.51 3.73 -7.21
CA ALA A 160 -46.86 4.20 -7.48
C ALA A 160 -47.36 3.77 -8.87
N ARG A 161 -46.52 3.93 -9.90
CA ARG A 161 -46.81 3.49 -11.26
C ARG A 161 -46.97 1.96 -11.33
N ALA A 162 -46.08 1.21 -10.70
CA ALA A 162 -46.12 -0.26 -10.69
C ALA A 162 -47.36 -0.82 -9.96
N LEU A 163 -47.87 -0.12 -8.95
CA LEU A 163 -49.01 -0.55 -8.14
C LEU A 163 -50.34 0.13 -8.53
N GLY A 164 -50.35 0.97 -9.58
CA GLY A 164 -51.56 1.67 -10.04
C GLY A 164 -52.18 2.60 -8.99
N ILE A 165 -51.37 3.22 -8.13
CA ILE A 165 -51.84 4.10 -7.05
C ILE A 165 -51.10 5.45 -7.05
N SER A 166 -51.56 6.42 -6.29
CA SER A 166 -50.90 7.73 -6.21
C SER A 166 -49.60 7.68 -5.41
N ARG A 167 -48.62 8.51 -5.81
CA ARG A 167 -47.35 8.69 -5.06
C ARG A 167 -47.61 9.05 -3.59
N SER A 168 -48.57 9.92 -3.32
CA SER A 168 -48.91 10.30 -1.94
C SER A 168 -49.46 9.12 -1.14
N TYR A 169 -50.19 8.20 -1.77
CA TYR A 169 -50.70 7.01 -1.10
C TYR A 169 -49.57 6.01 -0.80
N VAL A 170 -48.63 5.81 -1.73
CA VAL A 170 -47.39 5.03 -1.49
C VAL A 170 -46.62 5.58 -0.29
N SER A 171 -46.41 6.91 -0.24
CA SER A 171 -45.72 7.57 0.87
C SER A 171 -46.38 7.31 2.23
N ARG A 172 -47.72 7.34 2.28
CA ARG A 172 -48.48 7.01 3.50
C ARG A 172 -48.31 5.54 3.90
N ILE A 173 -48.38 4.61 2.94
CA ILE A 173 -48.18 3.17 3.18
C ILE A 173 -46.76 2.90 3.69
N GLU A 174 -45.74 3.43 3.01
CA GLU A 174 -44.33 3.28 3.38
C GLU A 174 -44.09 3.79 4.82
N LYS A 175 -44.58 5.00 5.14
CA LYS A 175 -44.45 5.56 6.49
C LYS A 175 -45.11 4.69 7.57
N LYS A 176 -46.30 4.15 7.28
CA LYS A 176 -47.03 3.25 8.20
C LYS A 176 -46.30 1.93 8.37
N ALA A 177 -45.82 1.34 7.29
CA ALA A 177 -45.07 0.08 7.28
C ALA A 177 -43.77 0.20 8.08
N LEU A 178 -42.96 1.23 7.82
CA LEU A 178 -41.72 1.50 8.56
C LEU A 178 -41.97 1.72 10.05
N LEU A 179 -43.07 2.39 10.41
CA LEU A 179 -43.43 2.60 11.81
C LEU A 179 -43.81 1.30 12.52
N LYS A 180 -44.52 0.39 11.84
CA LYS A 180 -44.82 -0.95 12.36
C LYS A 180 -43.54 -1.78 12.53
N LEU A 181 -42.67 -1.80 11.53
CA LEU A 181 -41.38 -2.51 11.58
C LEU A 181 -40.49 -1.97 12.72
N ARG A 182 -40.42 -0.65 12.88
CA ARG A 182 -39.65 -0.02 13.98
C ARG A 182 -40.16 -0.44 15.36
N LYS A 183 -41.48 -0.51 15.55
CA LYS A 183 -42.07 -1.00 16.81
C LYS A 183 -41.74 -2.47 17.08
N ALA A 184 -41.69 -3.29 16.03
CA ALA A 184 -41.36 -4.71 16.15
C ALA A 184 -39.85 -4.99 16.34
N LEU A 185 -38.99 -4.07 15.92
CA LEU A 185 -37.53 -4.15 16.08
C LEU A 185 -37.03 -3.70 17.46
N GLY A 186 -37.84 -2.96 18.23
CA GLY A 186 -37.42 -2.41 19.52
C GLY A 186 -38.16 -1.15 19.92
N GLY A 187 -39.48 -1.28 20.12
CA GLY A 187 -40.04 -0.74 21.37
C GLY A 187 -39.62 -1.64 22.52
#